data_AF-A0A0C3IWK0-F1
#
_entry.id   AF-A0A0C3IWK0-F1
#
_cell.length_a   1.000
_cell.length_b   1.000
_cell.length_c   1.000
_cell.angle_alpha   90.00
_cell.angle_beta   90.00
_cell.angle_gamma   90.00
#
_symmetry.space_group_name_H-M   'P 1'
#
loop_
_entity.id
_entity.type
_entity.pdbx_description
1 polymer ?
#
loop_
_entity_poly.entity_id
_entity_poly.type
_entity_poly.pdbx_seq_one_letter_code
_entity_poly.pdbx_strand_id
1 'polypeptide(L)' 'GVQVAQVWVIFKLPDYFGNYLHPLVYIEWFTALHCHDPASGLYIVTHSTR' A
#
# COMPACT_ATOMS: atom_id res chain seq x y z
N GLY A 1 0.72 9.71 -14.65
CA GLY A 1 0.09 10.33 -13.46
C GLY A 1 0.88 9.93 -12.23
N VAL A 2 0.85 10.72 -11.17
CA VAL A 2 1.48 10.37 -9.88
C VAL A 2 0.59 9.36 -9.15
N GLN A 3 1.20 8.31 -8.59
CA GLN A 3 0.53 7.27 -7.81
C GLN A 3 1.13 7.19 -6.41
N VAL A 4 0.30 6.82 -5.45
CA VAL A 4 0.70 6.62 -4.06
C VAL A 4 0.76 5.12 -3.79
N ALA A 5 1.75 4.70 -3.00
CA ALA A 5 1.87 3.35 -2.49
C ALA A 5 2.10 3.37 -0.99
N GLN A 6 1.56 2.38 -0.29
CA GLN A 6 1.84 2.12 1.12
C GLN A 6 2.70 0.87 1.24
N VAL A 7 3.75 0.97 2.05
CA VAL A 7 4.71 -0.11 2.28
C VAL A 7 4.48 -0.67 3.68
N TRP A 8 4.09 -1.93 3.74
CA TRP A 8 3.88 -2.70 4.97
C TRP A 8 5.05 -3.67 5.17
N VAL A 9 5.93 -3.37 6.12
CA VAL A 9 7.06 -4.25 6.46
C VAL A 9 6.62 -5.22 7.56
N ILE A 10 6.71 -6.52 7.27
CA ILE A 10 6.41 -7.60 8.20
C ILE A 10 7.73 -8.17 8.72
N PHE A 11 8.06 -7.82 9.96
CA PHE A 11 9.32 -8.23 10.61
C PHE A 11 9.27 -9.65 11.18
N LYS A 12 8.09 -10.14 11.53
CA LYS A 12 7.88 -11.49 12.08
C LYS A 12 6.64 -12.10 11.44
N LEU A 13 6.82 -13.15 10.66
CA LEU A 13 5.71 -14.00 10.23
C LEU A 13 5.46 -15.09 11.28
N PRO A 14 4.22 -15.57 11.39
CA PRO A 14 3.94 -16.82 12.08
C PRO A 14 4.80 -17.98 11.55
N ASP A 15 5.25 -18.86 12.45
CA ASP A 15 6.23 -19.92 12.15
C ASP A 15 5.80 -20.89 11.05
N TYR A 16 4.49 -21.07 10.84
CA TYR A 16 3.97 -21.95 9.79
C TYR A 16 4.18 -21.44 8.36
N PHE A 17 4.58 -20.17 8.19
CA PHE A 17 5.00 -19.63 6.90
C PHE A 17 6.49 -19.82 6.62
N GLY A 18 7.25 -20.35 7.58
CA GLY A 18 8.70 -20.58 7.46
C GLY A 18 9.55 -19.40 7.88
N ASN A 19 10.87 -19.62 7.91
CA ASN A 19 11.86 -18.63 8.30
C ASN A 19 12.42 -17.90 7.08
N TYR A 20 12.46 -16.58 7.16
CA TYR A 20 13.01 -15.72 6.11
C TYR A 20 14.26 -15.00 6.61
N LEU A 21 15.32 -15.04 5.82
CA LEU A 21 16.59 -14.32 6.11
C LEU A 21 16.44 -12.80 6.06
N HIS A 22 15.40 -12.31 5.38
CA HIS A 22 15.11 -10.89 5.18
C HIS A 22 13.66 -10.57 5.59
N PRO A 23 13.38 -9.32 6.04
CA PRO A 23 12.01 -8.89 6.32
C PRO A 23 11.14 -9.03 5.07
N LEU A 24 9.92 -9.54 5.24
CA LEU A 24 8.95 -9.56 4.16
C LEU A 24 8.28 -8.20 4.07
N VAL A 25 8.02 -7.75 2.85
CA VAL A 25 7.38 -6.45 2.61
C VAL A 25 6.19 -6.67 1.68
N TYR A 26 5.06 -6.10 2.06
CA TYR A 26 3.86 -6.02 1.25
C TYR A 26 3.67 -4.57 0.79
N ILE A 27 3.41 -4.37 -0.50
CA ILE A 27 3.19 -3.04 -1.09
C ILE A 27 1.74 -2.97 -1.55
N GLU A 28 1.00 -2.01 -1.02
CA GLU A 28 -0.33 -1.67 -1.48
C GLU A 28 -0.26 -0.47 -2.41
N TRP A 29 -0.67 -0.67 -3.67
CA TRP A 29 -0.78 0.42 -4.63
C TRP A 29 -2.16 1.05 -4.57
N PHE A 30 -2.22 2.36 -4.71
CA PHE A 30 -3.47 3.10 -4.84
C PHE A 30 -3.66 3.65 -6.26
N THR A 31 -4.90 4.01 -6.59
CA THR A 31 -5.21 4.71 -7.84
C THR A 31 -4.46 6.04 -7.94
N ALA A 32 -4.20 6.48 -9.17
CA ALA A 32 -3.53 7.74 -9.42
C ALA A 32 -4.35 8.93 -8.88
N LEU A 33 -3.63 9.97 -8.44
CA LEU A 33 -4.19 11.19 -7.84
C LEU A 33 -4.88 12.04 -8.91
N HIS A 34 -6.14 11.72 -9.23
CA HIS A 34 -6.93 12.41 -10.26
C HIS A 34 -8.18 13.09 -9.71
N CYS A 35 -8.81 12.53 -8.68
CA CYS A 35 -10.05 13.04 -8.12
C CYS A 35 -9.78 13.73 -6.79
N HIS A 36 -10.34 14.92 -6.62
CA HIS A 36 -10.20 15.75 -5.42
C HIS A 36 -11.57 15.92 -4.78
N ASP A 37 -11.64 15.74 -3.46
CA ASP A 37 -12.85 15.98 -2.67
C ASP A 37 -12.96 17.47 -2.33
N PRO A 38 -13.99 18.19 -2.83
CA PRO A 38 -14.15 19.62 -2.61
C PRO A 38 -14.35 20.01 -1.13
N ALA A 39 -14.85 19.09 -0.30
CA ALA A 39 -15.14 19.38 1.11
C ALA A 39 -13.89 19.30 1.98
N SER A 40 -13.03 18.30 1.78
CA SER A 40 -11.82 18.09 2.59
C SER A 40 -10.54 18.67 1.98
N GLY A 41 -10.52 18.98 0.68
CA GLY A 41 -9.30 19.42 0.03
C GLY A 41 -8.30 18.28 -0.25
N LEU A 42 -8.72 17.02 -0.11
CA LEU A 42 -7.86 15.84 -0.25
C LEU A 42 -8.11 15.10 -1.57
N TYR A 43 -7.12 14.31 -2.01
CA TYR A 43 -7.31 13.39 -3.13
C TYR A 43 -8.02 12.13 -2.68
N ILE A 44 -9.02 11.72 -3.46
CA ILE A 44 -9.69 10.42 -3.28
C ILE A 44 -8.83 9.37 -3.99
N VAL A 45 -8.42 8.36 -3.24
CA VAL A 45 -7.68 7.20 -3.75
C VAL A 45 -8.37 5.90 -3.34
N THR A 46 -8.36 4.90 -4.22
CA THR A 46 -8.85 3.55 -3.94
C THR A 46 -7.72 2.54 -4.13
N HIS A 47 -7.84 1.35 -3.52
CA HIS A 47 -6.87 0.28 -3.73
C HIS A 47 -6.83 -0.12 -5.19
N SER A 48 -5.61 -0.21 -5.73
CA SER A 48 -5.38 -0.74 -7.06
C SER A 48 -5.41 -2.26 -7.02
N THR A 49 -6.16 -2.87 -7.94
CA THR A 49 -6.18 -4.33 -8.15
C THR A 49 -5.25 -4.76 -9.29
N ARG A 50 -4.32 -3.89 -9.68
CA ARG A 50 -3.49 -4.04 -10.87
C ARG A 50 -2.17 -4.75 -10.57
#